data_AF-A0A484D3G6-F1
#
_entry.id   AF-A0A484D3G6-F1
#
_cell.length_a   1.000
_cell.length_b   1.000
_cell.length_c   1.000
_cell.angle_alpha   90.00
_cell.angle_beta   90.00
_cell.angle_gamma   90.00
#
_symmetry.space_group_name_H-M   'P 1'
#
loop_
_entity.id
_entity.type
_entity.pdbx_description
1 polymer ?
#
loop_
_entity_poly.entity_id
_entity_poly.type
_entity_poly.pdbx_seq_one_letter_code
_entity_poly.pdbx_strand_id
1 'polypeptide(L)'
;MLCTYSDHKTHDVVPLKEKYVGIKAKLGKTEAEIQQMIQKRQLKIQEIKHSVELSEEDADREIADGVQVFTALKESVERSQAELIDTIKEKQRKMEKQAEGFIKELEQEISELKKRSAEVEQLSQSEDHFHVLQSFTSLNAAPPTKDWTQFF
;
A
#
# COMPACT_ATOMS: atom_id res chain seq x y z
N MET A 1 62.95 26.34 -69.87
CA MET A 1 61.81 26.70 -70.74
C MET A 1 60.61 26.94 -69.85
N LEU A 2 60.08 28.17 -69.82
CA LEU A 2 58.82 28.46 -69.13
C LEU A 2 57.67 28.00 -70.03
N CYS A 3 56.73 27.23 -69.47
CA CYS A 3 55.62 26.70 -70.27
C CYS A 3 54.69 27.77 -70.86
N THR A 4 54.68 28.97 -70.27
CA THR A 4 53.95 30.13 -70.80
C THR A 4 54.53 30.70 -72.10
N TYR A 5 55.78 30.38 -72.45
CA TYR A 5 56.49 30.90 -73.64
C TYR A 5 56.78 29.82 -74.68
N SER A 6 56.32 28.58 -74.47
CA SER A 6 56.53 27.47 -75.40
C SER A 6 55.19 26.85 -75.74
N ASP A 7 54.80 26.82 -77.02
CA ASP A 7 53.50 26.34 -77.55
C ASP A 7 53.27 24.82 -77.43
N HIS A 8 53.62 24.20 -76.31
CA HIS A 8 53.27 22.81 -76.07
C HIS A 8 51.82 22.69 -75.61
N LYS A 9 50.95 22.32 -76.54
CA LYS A 9 49.51 22.13 -76.36
C LYS A 9 49.13 20.94 -75.45
N THR A 10 50.08 20.35 -74.73
CA THR A 10 49.86 19.14 -73.94
C THR A 10 49.38 19.40 -72.52
N HIS A 11 49.30 20.66 -72.07
CA HIS A 11 48.64 21.02 -70.82
C HIS A 11 48.12 22.45 -70.80
N ASP A 12 47.08 22.66 -70.02
CA ASP A 12 46.52 23.97 -69.73
C ASP A 12 47.37 24.71 -68.68
N VAL A 13 47.67 25.98 -68.93
CA VAL A 13 48.52 26.82 -68.08
C VAL A 13 47.71 28.01 -67.59
N VAL A 14 47.32 27.98 -66.32
CA VAL A 14 46.60 29.08 -65.67
C VAL A 14 47.59 29.96 -64.91
N PRO A 15 47.50 31.31 -65.01
CA PRO A 15 48.33 32.20 -64.22
C PRO A 15 48.20 31.92 -62.72
N LEU A 16 49.33 31.82 -62.02
CA LEU A 16 49.37 31.52 -60.58
C LEU A 16 48.48 32.48 -59.76
N LYS A 17 48.45 33.77 -60.13
CA LYS A 17 47.63 34.79 -59.47
C LYS A 17 46.13 34.50 -59.58
N GLU A 18 45.66 34.04 -60.73
CA GLU A 18 44.26 33.68 -60.95
C GLU A 18 43.88 32.45 -60.12
N LYS A 19 44.70 31.40 -60.18
CA LYS A 19 44.51 30.19 -59.37
C LYS A 19 44.52 30.50 -57.86
N TYR A 20 45.42 31.38 -57.40
CA TYR A 20 45.48 31.83 -56.01
C TYR A 20 44.20 32.53 -55.56
N VAL A 21 43.66 33.45 -56.36
CA VAL A 21 42.41 34.16 -56.05
C VAL A 21 41.23 33.18 -55.95
N GLY A 22 41.13 32.24 -56.90
CA GLY A 22 40.09 31.21 -56.88
C GLY A 22 40.16 30.30 -55.65
N ILE A 23 41.36 29.87 -55.26
CA ILE A 23 41.56 29.08 -54.03
C ILE A 23 41.21 29.90 -52.79
N LYS A 24 41.63 31.16 -52.70
CA LYS A 24 41.34 32.04 -51.55
C LYS A 24 39.84 32.28 -51.37
N ALA A 25 39.10 32.48 -52.46
CA ALA A 25 37.65 32.61 -52.42
C ALA A 25 36.97 31.32 -51.94
N LYS A 26 37.41 30.14 -52.44
CA LYS A 26 36.92 28.84 -51.97
C LYS A 26 37.19 28.63 -50.48
N LEU A 27 38.39 28.95 -50.00
CA LEU A 27 38.73 28.87 -48.58
C LEU A 27 37.83 29.76 -47.73
N GLY A 28 37.54 30.99 -48.15
CA GLY A 28 36.62 31.87 -47.44
C GLY A 28 35.19 31.30 -47.35
N LYS A 29 34.70 30.67 -48.43
CA LYS A 29 33.40 29.99 -48.41
C LYS A 29 33.39 28.78 -47.47
N THR A 30 34.42 27.93 -47.54
CA THR A 30 34.58 26.77 -46.67
C THR A 30 34.67 27.19 -45.19
N GLU A 31 35.41 28.26 -44.89
CA GLU A 31 35.49 28.80 -43.52
C GLU A 31 34.11 29.24 -43.01
N ALA A 32 33.34 29.97 -43.83
CA ALA A 32 31.98 30.39 -43.45
C ALA A 32 31.04 29.19 -43.19
N GLU A 33 31.13 28.15 -44.02
CA GLU A 33 30.37 26.91 -43.83
C GLU A 33 30.75 26.20 -42.52
N ILE A 34 32.06 26.12 -42.21
CA ILE A 34 32.56 25.55 -40.95
C ILE A 34 32.06 26.36 -39.75
N GLN A 35 32.10 27.69 -39.79
CA GLN A 35 31.61 28.54 -38.70
C GLN A 35 30.11 28.35 -38.46
N GLN A 36 29.29 28.26 -39.52
CA GLN A 36 27.87 27.93 -39.38
C GLN A 36 27.64 26.54 -38.77
N MET A 37 28.45 25.56 -39.18
CA MET A 37 28.41 24.20 -38.64
C MET A 37 28.76 24.16 -37.14
N ILE A 38 29.71 24.98 -36.70
CA ILE A 38 30.09 25.13 -35.28
C ILE A 38 28.91 25.72 -34.49
N GLN A 39 28.34 26.84 -34.95
CA GLN A 39 27.21 27.50 -34.27
C GLN A 39 26.01 26.56 -34.12
N LYS A 40 25.66 25.83 -35.19
CA LYS A 40 24.57 24.83 -35.13
C LYS A 40 24.83 23.75 -34.09
N ARG A 41 26.08 23.24 -33.98
CA ARG A 41 26.45 22.23 -32.98
C ARG A 41 26.42 22.80 -31.56
N GLN A 42 26.84 24.05 -31.38
CA GLN A 42 26.76 24.73 -30.08
C GLN A 42 25.31 24.89 -29.62
N LEU A 43 24.41 25.33 -30.51
CA LEU A 43 22.98 25.39 -30.20
C LEU A 43 22.43 24.00 -29.86
N LYS A 44 22.81 22.99 -30.65
CA LYS A 44 22.34 21.62 -30.41
C LYS A 44 22.79 21.07 -29.05
N ILE A 45 24.01 21.41 -28.61
CA ILE A 45 24.50 21.06 -27.27
C ILE A 45 23.61 21.69 -26.18
N GLN A 46 23.21 22.96 -26.34
CA GLN A 46 22.35 23.62 -25.36
C GLN A 46 20.95 23.00 -25.31
N GLU A 47 20.36 22.69 -26.47
CA GLU A 47 19.08 21.98 -26.54
C GLU A 47 19.13 20.62 -25.84
N ILE A 48 20.21 19.85 -26.04
CA ILE A 48 20.38 18.55 -25.41
C ILE A 48 20.51 18.70 -23.90
N LYS A 49 21.31 19.66 -23.41
CA LYS A 49 21.46 19.92 -21.98
C LYS A 49 20.14 20.25 -21.31
N HIS A 50 19.38 21.18 -21.89
CA HIS A 50 18.07 21.55 -21.39
C HIS A 50 17.09 20.37 -21.39
N SER A 51 17.13 19.51 -22.43
CA SER A 51 16.30 18.31 -22.46
C SER A 51 16.66 17.29 -21.38
N VAL A 52 17.93 17.21 -20.98
CA VAL A 52 18.37 16.34 -19.88
C VAL A 52 17.89 16.90 -18.55
N GLU A 53 18.04 18.20 -18.32
CA GLU A 53 17.53 18.88 -17.11
C GLU A 53 16.03 18.66 -16.93
N LEU A 54 15.23 18.86 -17.98
CA LEU A 54 13.79 18.59 -17.94
C LEU A 54 13.48 17.11 -17.66
N SER A 55 14.26 16.19 -18.23
CA SER A 55 14.08 14.76 -17.98
C SER A 55 14.38 14.38 -16.53
N GLU A 56 15.34 15.04 -15.89
CA GLU A 56 15.65 14.86 -14.47
C GLU A 56 14.50 15.37 -13.60
N GLU A 57 13.98 16.56 -13.88
CA GLU A 57 12.80 17.12 -13.19
C GLU A 57 11.55 16.25 -13.34
N ASP A 58 11.32 15.72 -14.55
CA ASP A 58 10.20 14.82 -14.83
C ASP A 58 10.33 13.51 -14.05
N ALA A 59 11.53 12.92 -13.99
CA ALA A 59 11.77 11.70 -13.24
C ALA A 59 11.57 11.90 -11.73
N ASP A 60 12.08 13.00 -11.17
CA ASP A 60 11.89 13.34 -9.75
C ASP A 60 10.40 13.52 -9.41
N ARG A 61 9.63 14.15 -10.31
CA ARG A 61 8.19 14.31 -10.14
C ARG A 61 7.46 12.97 -10.17
N GLU A 62 7.75 12.11 -11.15
CA GLU A 62 7.14 10.78 -11.24
C GLU A 62 7.46 9.91 -10.01
N ILE A 63 8.69 10.01 -9.48
CA ILE A 63 9.09 9.33 -8.25
C ILE A 63 8.26 9.86 -7.06
N ALA A 64 8.15 11.18 -6.91
CA ALA A 64 7.40 11.80 -5.82
C ALA A 64 5.91 11.41 -5.84
N ASP A 65 5.28 11.47 -7.01
CA ASP A 65 3.88 11.06 -7.22
C ASP A 65 3.70 9.58 -6.87
N GLY A 66 4.61 8.72 -7.34
CA GLY A 66 4.59 7.30 -7.02
C GLY A 66 4.71 7.03 -5.52
N VAL A 67 5.68 7.65 -4.85
CA VAL A 67 5.87 7.54 -3.40
C VAL A 67 4.63 7.98 -2.63
N GLN A 68 3.99 9.08 -3.04
CA GLN A 68 2.76 9.55 -2.40
C GLN A 68 1.63 8.51 -2.50
N VAL A 69 1.41 7.92 -3.67
CA VAL A 69 0.39 6.89 -3.88
C VAL A 69 0.65 5.65 -3.01
N PHE A 70 1.89 5.15 -3.01
CA PHE A 70 2.23 3.98 -2.20
C PHE A 70 2.16 4.26 -0.69
N THR A 71 2.47 5.48 -0.27
CA THR A 71 2.31 5.90 1.13
C THR A 71 0.85 5.89 1.55
N ALA A 72 -0.04 6.49 0.74
CA ALA A 72 -1.48 6.47 1.00
C ALA A 72 -2.05 5.04 1.03
N LEU A 73 -1.59 4.17 0.11
CA LEU A 73 -1.98 2.76 0.10
C LEU A 73 -1.55 2.04 1.39
N LYS A 74 -0.30 2.24 1.83
CA LYS A 74 0.22 1.66 3.07
C LYS A 74 -0.62 2.09 4.28
N GLU A 75 -0.89 3.37 4.43
CA GLU A 75 -1.73 3.91 5.50
C GLU A 75 -3.15 3.33 5.47
N SER A 76 -3.70 3.12 4.28
CA SER A 76 -5.01 2.48 4.11
C SER A 76 -5.02 1.02 4.59
N VAL A 77 -3.97 0.26 4.29
CA VAL A 77 -3.83 -1.12 4.74
C VAL A 77 -3.67 -1.19 6.25
N GLU A 78 -2.82 -0.34 6.83
CA GLU A 78 -2.61 -0.28 8.29
C GLU A 78 -3.91 0.06 9.04
N ARG A 79 -4.69 1.01 8.53
CA ARG A 79 -6.01 1.34 9.09
C ARG A 79 -6.99 0.16 9.01
N SER A 80 -7.08 -0.47 7.83
CA SER A 80 -7.98 -1.62 7.62
C SER A 80 -7.61 -2.80 8.53
N GLN A 81 -6.31 -3.01 8.76
CA GLN A 81 -5.82 -4.03 9.68
C GLN A 81 -6.24 -3.74 11.13
N ALA A 82 -6.10 -2.48 11.58
CA ALA A 82 -6.52 -2.08 12.91
C ALA A 82 -8.03 -2.28 13.11
N GLU A 83 -8.84 -1.85 12.14
CA GLU A 83 -10.31 -2.01 12.16
C GLU A 83 -10.73 -3.48 12.24
N LEU A 84 -10.05 -4.37 11.50
CA LEU A 84 -10.31 -5.81 11.55
C LEU A 84 -10.03 -6.39 12.94
N ILE A 85 -8.88 -6.03 13.53
CA ILE A 85 -8.48 -6.49 14.87
C ILE A 85 -9.50 -6.03 15.91
N ASP A 86 -9.91 -4.77 15.87
CA ASP A 86 -10.88 -4.21 16.82
C ASP A 86 -12.25 -4.86 16.67
N THR A 87 -12.69 -5.12 15.43
CA THR A 87 -13.94 -5.84 15.17
C THR A 87 -13.93 -7.25 15.76
N ILE A 88 -12.82 -7.98 15.62
CA ILE A 88 -12.68 -9.33 16.19
C ILE A 88 -12.70 -9.27 17.72
N LYS A 89 -11.94 -8.35 18.32
CA LYS A 89 -11.91 -8.17 19.78
C LYS A 89 -13.28 -7.79 20.35
N GLU A 90 -14.03 -6.94 19.65
CA GLU A 90 -15.36 -6.55 20.11
C GLU A 90 -16.36 -7.70 20.03
N LYS A 91 -16.31 -8.51 18.96
CA LYS A 91 -17.11 -9.74 18.87
C LYS A 91 -16.76 -10.73 19.99
N GLN A 92 -15.47 -10.91 20.26
CA GLN A 92 -15.00 -11.74 21.36
C GLN A 92 -15.53 -11.26 22.71
N ARG A 93 -15.37 -9.96 23.04
CA ARG A 93 -15.87 -9.39 24.29
C ARG A 93 -17.37 -9.56 24.48
N LYS A 94 -18.16 -9.40 23.40
CA LYS A 94 -19.61 -9.62 23.44
C LYS A 94 -19.96 -11.06 23.79
N MET A 95 -19.28 -12.01 23.16
CA MET A 95 -19.46 -13.44 23.43
C MET A 95 -19.02 -13.81 24.85
N GLU A 96 -17.89 -13.29 25.32
CA GLU A 96 -17.41 -13.48 26.70
C GLU A 96 -18.41 -12.92 27.72
N LYS A 97 -18.93 -11.70 27.50
CA LYS A 97 -19.93 -11.08 28.37
C LYS A 97 -21.24 -11.88 28.40
N GLN A 98 -21.66 -12.40 27.25
CA GLN A 98 -22.85 -13.24 27.16
C GLN A 98 -22.63 -14.56 27.92
N ALA A 99 -21.48 -15.20 27.75
CA ALA A 99 -21.11 -16.42 28.48
C ALA A 99 -21.05 -16.18 29.99
N GLU A 100 -20.49 -15.05 30.44
CA GLU A 100 -20.45 -14.69 31.87
C GLU A 100 -21.86 -14.53 32.45
N GLY A 101 -22.79 -13.92 31.70
CA GLY A 101 -24.20 -13.82 32.10
C GLY A 101 -24.85 -15.19 32.31
N PHE A 102 -24.65 -16.11 31.36
CA PHE A 102 -25.18 -17.46 31.46
C PHE A 102 -24.55 -18.28 32.60
N ILE A 103 -23.24 -18.15 32.82
CA ILE A 103 -22.57 -18.80 33.95
C ILE A 103 -23.20 -18.34 35.27
N LYS A 104 -23.45 -17.04 35.44
CA LYS A 104 -24.10 -16.51 36.65
C LYS A 104 -25.52 -17.06 36.84
N GLU A 105 -26.30 -17.16 35.77
CA GLU A 105 -27.63 -17.78 35.83
C GLU A 105 -27.54 -19.26 36.24
N LEU A 106 -26.62 -20.03 35.66
CA LEU A 106 -26.39 -21.44 36.02
C LEU A 106 -25.90 -21.61 37.46
N GLU A 107 -25.00 -20.75 37.94
CA GLU A 107 -24.52 -20.77 39.33
C GLU A 107 -25.66 -20.52 40.33
N GLN A 108 -26.61 -19.65 39.97
CA GLN A 108 -27.83 -19.41 40.74
C GLN A 108 -28.75 -20.64 40.75
N GLU A 109 -29.04 -21.23 39.58
CA GLU A 109 -29.84 -22.46 39.47
C GLU A 109 -29.22 -23.60 40.30
N ILE A 110 -27.90 -23.80 40.22
CA ILE A 110 -27.18 -24.80 41.03
C ILE A 110 -27.32 -24.53 42.53
N SER A 111 -27.26 -23.27 42.95
CA SER A 111 -27.37 -22.89 44.37
C SER A 111 -28.77 -23.19 44.92
N GLU A 112 -29.81 -22.92 44.13
CA GLU A 112 -31.20 -23.25 44.47
C GLU A 112 -31.43 -24.77 44.52
N LEU A 113 -30.88 -25.51 43.55
CA LEU A 113 -30.93 -26.97 43.55
C LEU A 113 -30.21 -27.59 44.75
N LYS A 114 -29.03 -27.07 45.12
CA LYS A 114 -28.30 -27.51 46.33
C LYS A 114 -29.11 -27.28 47.60
N LYS A 115 -29.75 -26.11 47.73
CA LYS A 115 -30.61 -25.79 48.88
C LYS A 115 -31.79 -26.77 48.96
N ARG A 116 -32.49 -26.99 47.84
CA ARG A 116 -33.61 -27.94 47.79
C ARG A 116 -33.18 -29.37 48.10
N SER A 117 -32.03 -29.79 47.60
CA SER A 117 -31.46 -31.11 47.89
C SER A 117 -31.19 -31.30 49.38
N ALA A 118 -30.65 -30.29 50.06
CA ALA A 118 -30.41 -30.34 51.51
C ALA A 118 -31.72 -30.40 52.31
N GLU A 119 -32.75 -29.64 51.90
CA GLU A 119 -34.08 -29.71 52.52
C GLU A 119 -34.71 -31.11 52.36
N VAL A 120 -34.58 -31.72 51.18
CA VAL A 120 -35.04 -33.10 50.93
C VAL A 120 -34.29 -34.12 51.80
N GLU A 121 -32.97 -34.02 51.88
CA GLU A 121 -32.15 -34.89 52.71
C GLU A 121 -32.55 -34.80 54.19
N GLN A 122 -32.71 -33.58 54.71
CA GLN A 122 -33.18 -33.34 56.07
C GLN A 122 -34.58 -33.95 56.31
N LEU A 123 -35.52 -33.75 55.39
CA LEU A 123 -36.88 -34.30 55.51
C LEU A 123 -36.87 -35.83 55.51
N SER A 124 -36.01 -36.45 54.69
CA SER A 124 -35.89 -37.91 54.58
C SER A 124 -35.39 -38.59 55.86
N GLN A 125 -34.65 -37.85 56.69
CA GLN A 125 -34.12 -38.31 57.98
C GLN A 125 -35.06 -37.98 59.15
N SER A 126 -36.13 -37.22 58.91
CA SER A 126 -37.08 -36.77 59.93
C SER A 126 -38.06 -37.87 60.32
N GLU A 127 -38.19 -38.13 61.62
CA GLU A 127 -39.23 -39.01 62.18
C GLU A 127 -40.57 -38.28 62.41
N ASP A 128 -40.62 -36.96 62.28
CA ASP A 128 -41.86 -36.17 62.36
C ASP A 128 -42.69 -36.35 61.09
N HIS A 129 -43.61 -37.31 61.13
CA HIS A 129 -44.52 -37.63 60.02
C HIS A 129 -45.42 -36.47 59.60
N PHE A 130 -45.82 -35.59 60.54
CA PHE A 130 -46.69 -34.44 60.20
C PHE A 130 -45.90 -33.39 59.42
N HIS A 131 -44.69 -33.05 59.88
CA HIS A 131 -43.81 -32.11 59.18
C HIS A 131 -43.43 -32.62 57.78
N VAL A 132 -43.18 -33.93 57.63
CA VAL A 132 -42.90 -34.55 56.32
C VAL A 132 -44.07 -34.35 55.36
N LEU A 133 -45.30 -34.66 55.78
CA LEU A 133 -46.49 -34.52 54.94
C LEU A 133 -46.77 -33.05 54.57
N GLN A 134 -46.55 -32.12 55.49
CA GLN A 134 -46.74 -30.69 55.27
C GLN A 134 -45.71 -30.13 54.27
N SER A 135 -44.43 -30.46 54.43
CA SER A 135 -43.33 -29.92 53.62
C SER A 135 -43.16 -30.61 52.26
N PHE A 136 -43.65 -31.84 52.11
CA PHE A 136 -43.59 -32.57 50.84
C PHE A 136 -44.32 -31.84 49.71
N THR A 137 -45.45 -31.20 50.00
CA THR A 137 -46.27 -30.53 48.97
C THR A 137 -45.52 -29.37 48.29
N SER A 138 -44.73 -28.59 49.06
CA SER A 138 -43.90 -27.51 48.51
C SER A 138 -42.65 -28.02 47.81
N LEU A 139 -42.05 -29.12 48.29
CA LEU A 139 -40.82 -29.69 47.75
C LEU A 139 -41.03 -30.51 46.47
N ASN A 140 -42.22 -31.07 46.27
CA ASN A 140 -42.55 -31.87 45.08
C ASN A 140 -42.77 -31.02 43.80
N ALA A 141 -42.90 -29.69 43.93
CA ALA A 141 -42.93 -28.82 42.76
C ALA A 141 -41.56 -28.86 42.03
N ALA A 142 -41.55 -28.97 40.71
CA ALA A 142 -40.31 -28.85 39.95
C ALA A 142 -39.75 -27.42 40.08
N PRO A 143 -38.45 -27.23 40.38
CA PRO A 143 -37.86 -25.92 40.33
C PRO A 143 -37.92 -25.37 38.90
N PRO A 144 -38.17 -24.06 38.71
CA PRO A 144 -38.13 -23.45 37.40
C PRO A 144 -36.69 -23.46 36.88
N THR A 145 -36.39 -24.34 35.94
CA THR A 145 -35.07 -24.40 35.27
C THR A 145 -35.21 -23.97 33.83
N LYS A 146 -34.27 -23.17 33.34
CA LYS A 146 -34.23 -22.75 31.94
C LYS A 146 -33.74 -23.89 31.06
N ASP A 147 -34.22 -23.94 29.81
CA ASP A 147 -33.68 -24.85 28.80
C ASP A 147 -32.38 -24.25 28.21
N TRP A 148 -31.27 -24.93 28.47
CA TRP A 148 -29.93 -24.52 28.07
C TRP A 148 -29.48 -25.08 26.71
N THR A 149 -30.35 -25.81 25.99
CA THR A 149 -29.97 -26.44 24.70
C THR A 149 -29.72 -25.46 23.56
N GLN A 150 -30.13 -24.18 23.68
CA GLN A 150 -29.95 -23.14 22.67
C GLN A 150 -28.57 -22.44 22.70
N PHE A 151 -27.57 -23.06 23.32
CA PHE A 151 -26.25 -22.46 23.54
C PHE A 151 -25.36 -22.40 22.27
N PHE A 152 -25.84 -22.85 21.10
CA PHE A 152 -25.09 -22.89 19.84
C PHE A 152 -25.85 -22.26 18.68
#